data_AF-A0AAW0N056-F1
#
_entry.id   AF-A0AAW0N056-F1
#
_cell.length_a   1.000
_cell.length_b   1.000
_cell.length_c   1.000
_cell.angle_alpha   90.00
_cell.angle_beta   90.00
_cell.angle_gamma   90.00
#
_symmetry.space_group_name_H-M   'P 1'
#
loop_
_entity.id
_entity.type
_entity.pdbx_description
1 polymer ?
#
loop_
_entity_poly.entity_id
_entity_poly.type
_entity_poly.pdbx_seq_one_letter_code
_entity_poly.pdbx_strand_id
1 'polypeptide(L)'
;MRSKARKIVGHFRSSCTAKEKLAITQSSMGMPQLKLVQEVETRWNSTYAMFQRMYEQREPLGAALASLTSNLTSFSAEDYDAMNQCLKVLRPFNQATVELSGETRVSGSKVIPISKMLTHVITVECSQMDDGVGATLATHLKNNLKEKMSDLEKVPSLSSATILDPRFKEVAFCSPSNAQAAVERLSRECASLIELRLRMKFNHSPHQPRVMITICGLYWTAMLLLSKPGPHLTVPLKKSKDT
;
A
#
# COMPACT_ATOMS: atom_id res chain seq x y z
N MET A 1 8.09 -23.17 -9.01
CA MET A 1 6.78 -22.96 -8.32
C MET A 1 5.67 -22.39 -9.21
N ARG A 2 5.74 -21.14 -9.71
CA ARG A 2 4.63 -20.49 -10.47
C ARG A 2 4.10 -21.29 -11.66
N SER A 3 4.98 -21.83 -12.52
CA SER A 3 4.56 -22.65 -13.68
C SER A 3 3.81 -23.92 -13.27
N LYS A 4 4.28 -24.62 -12.23
CA LYS A 4 3.62 -25.81 -11.67
C LYS A 4 2.22 -25.47 -11.15
N ALA A 5 2.08 -24.37 -10.40
CA ALA A 5 0.81 -23.89 -9.89
C ALA A 5 -0.21 -23.63 -11.02
N ARG A 6 0.21 -22.93 -12.08
CA ARG A 6 -0.63 -22.67 -13.26
C ARG A 6 -1.12 -23.95 -13.94
N LYS A 7 -0.26 -24.95 -14.08
CA LYS A 7 -0.62 -26.24 -14.72
C LYS A 7 -1.70 -26.96 -13.90
N ILE A 8 -1.52 -27.06 -12.58
CA ILE A 8 -2.48 -27.69 -11.68
C ILE A 8 -3.81 -26.94 -11.73
N VAL A 9 -3.80 -25.62 -11.52
CA VAL A 9 -5.03 -24.81 -11.55
C VAL A 9 -5.71 -24.88 -12.91
N GLY A 10 -4.94 -24.88 -14.00
CA GLY A 10 -5.45 -25.04 -15.36
C GLY A 10 -6.23 -26.36 -15.53
N HIS A 11 -5.69 -27.48 -15.04
CA HIS A 11 -6.36 -28.77 -15.10
C HIS A 11 -7.69 -28.79 -14.32
N PHE A 12 -7.70 -28.28 -13.09
CA PHE A 12 -8.93 -28.17 -12.29
C PHE A 12 -9.93 -27.15 -12.87
N ARG A 13 -9.50 -26.24 -13.75
CA ARG A 13 -10.41 -25.32 -14.43
C ARG A 13 -10.98 -25.87 -15.73
N SER A 14 -10.27 -26.76 -16.41
CA SER A 14 -10.75 -27.36 -17.66
C SER A 14 -11.53 -28.66 -17.45
N SER A 15 -11.12 -29.50 -16.49
CA SER A 15 -11.73 -30.82 -16.27
C SER A 15 -12.94 -30.76 -15.34
N CYS A 16 -14.11 -31.20 -15.82
CA CYS A 16 -15.32 -31.34 -14.99
C CYS A 16 -15.12 -32.35 -13.87
N THR A 17 -14.52 -33.50 -14.16
CA THR A 17 -14.21 -34.55 -13.18
C THR A 17 -13.31 -34.02 -12.06
N ALA A 18 -12.27 -33.24 -12.40
CA ALA A 18 -11.37 -32.66 -11.39
C ALA A 18 -12.09 -31.63 -10.51
N LYS A 19 -12.97 -30.79 -11.09
CA LYS A 19 -13.78 -29.82 -10.32
C LYS A 19 -14.70 -30.51 -9.34
N GLU A 20 -15.45 -31.48 -9.83
CA GLU A 20 -16.41 -32.24 -9.01
C GLU A 20 -15.67 -32.96 -7.89
N LYS A 21 -14.54 -33.60 -8.21
CA LYS A 21 -13.72 -34.27 -7.21
C LYS A 21 -13.22 -33.30 -6.14
N LEU A 22 -12.72 -32.13 -6.53
CA LEU A 22 -12.30 -31.10 -5.57
C LEU A 22 -13.46 -30.66 -4.66
N ALA A 23 -14.64 -30.42 -5.24
CA ALA A 23 -15.82 -30.00 -4.49
C ALA A 23 -16.29 -31.08 -3.49
N ILE A 24 -16.29 -32.35 -3.90
CA ILE A 24 -16.59 -33.49 -3.01
C ILE A 24 -15.57 -33.57 -1.88
N THR A 25 -14.28 -33.48 -2.20
CA THR A 25 -13.21 -33.53 -1.19
C THR A 25 -13.32 -32.37 -0.20
N GLN A 26 -13.56 -31.14 -0.68
CA GLN A 26 -13.80 -29.96 0.15
C GLN A 26 -14.96 -30.19 1.13
N SER A 27 -16.10 -30.69 0.64
CA SER A 27 -17.26 -31.02 1.49
C SER A 27 -16.95 -32.11 2.51
N SER A 28 -16.25 -33.17 2.11
CA SER A 28 -15.89 -34.26 3.02
C SER A 28 -14.98 -33.82 4.16
N MET A 29 -14.19 -32.77 3.94
CA MET A 29 -13.30 -32.16 4.94
C MET A 29 -13.96 -31.01 5.71
N GLY A 30 -15.25 -30.72 5.47
CA GLY A 30 -15.95 -29.60 6.10
C GLY A 30 -15.43 -28.22 5.68
N MET A 31 -14.73 -28.13 4.55
CA MET A 31 -14.14 -26.90 4.05
C MET A 31 -15.06 -26.19 3.04
N PRO A 32 -14.99 -24.86 2.91
CA PRO A 32 -15.72 -24.13 1.89
C PRO A 32 -15.37 -24.62 0.48
N GLN A 33 -16.38 -24.85 -0.36
CA GLN A 33 -16.20 -25.24 -1.75
C GLN A 33 -15.73 -24.06 -2.61
N LEU A 34 -14.43 -23.85 -2.65
CA LEU A 34 -13.81 -22.75 -3.40
C LEU A 34 -13.20 -23.24 -4.71
N LYS A 35 -13.52 -22.55 -5.80
CA LYS A 35 -12.87 -22.76 -7.09
C LYS A 35 -11.43 -22.27 -7.05
N LEU A 36 -10.50 -22.96 -7.71
CA LEU A 36 -9.14 -22.46 -7.86
C LEU A 36 -9.09 -21.23 -8.79
N VAL A 37 -8.19 -20.30 -8.48
CA VAL A 37 -8.02 -19.03 -9.21
C VAL A 37 -6.82 -19.13 -10.12
N GLN A 38 -7.01 -18.91 -11.42
CA GLN A 38 -5.93 -18.92 -12.39
C GLN A 38 -5.24 -17.56 -12.45
N GLU A 39 -3.92 -17.61 -12.47
CA GLU A 39 -3.07 -16.47 -12.71
C GLU A 39 -3.28 -15.91 -14.14
N VAL A 40 -3.30 -14.59 -14.25
CA VAL A 40 -3.49 -13.84 -15.49
C VAL A 40 -2.30 -12.91 -15.62
N GLU A 41 -1.43 -13.16 -16.60
CA GLU A 41 -0.14 -12.48 -16.72
C GLU A 41 -0.25 -10.96 -16.77
N THR A 42 -1.31 -10.44 -17.39
CA THR A 42 -1.57 -9.00 -17.51
C THR A 42 -2.15 -8.37 -16.25
N ARG A 43 -2.52 -9.18 -15.25
CA ARG A 43 -3.06 -8.73 -13.96
C ARG A 43 -2.06 -9.01 -12.86
N TRP A 44 -1.35 -7.98 -12.45
CA TRP A 44 -0.22 -8.09 -11.53
C TRP A 44 -0.53 -8.75 -10.16
N ASN A 45 -1.76 -8.64 -9.64
CA ASN A 45 -2.17 -9.29 -8.38
C ASN A 45 -2.60 -10.76 -8.53
N SER A 46 -2.73 -11.26 -9.76
CA SER A 46 -3.29 -12.58 -10.01
C SER A 46 -2.40 -13.72 -9.52
N THR A 47 -1.07 -13.51 -9.46
CA THR A 47 -0.12 -14.48 -8.90
C THR A 47 -0.38 -14.67 -7.40
N TYR A 48 -0.51 -13.57 -6.64
CA TYR A 48 -0.85 -13.62 -5.22
C TYR A 48 -2.19 -14.32 -5.00
N ALA A 49 -3.23 -13.94 -5.75
CA ALA A 49 -4.56 -14.54 -5.62
C ALA A 49 -4.57 -16.05 -5.91
N MET A 50 -3.83 -16.50 -6.92
CA MET A 50 -3.67 -17.93 -7.22
C MET A 50 -2.97 -18.66 -6.07
N PHE A 51 -1.81 -18.18 -5.62
CA PHE A 51 -1.06 -18.82 -4.53
C PHE A 51 -1.87 -18.86 -3.24
N GLN A 52 -2.54 -17.76 -2.88
CA GLN A 52 -3.35 -17.67 -1.67
C GLN A 52 -4.46 -18.73 -1.69
N ARG A 53 -5.22 -18.82 -2.80
CA ARG A 53 -6.29 -19.82 -2.95
C ARG A 53 -5.77 -21.24 -2.91
N MET A 54 -4.62 -21.50 -3.54
CA MET A 54 -4.02 -22.83 -3.54
C MET A 54 -3.54 -23.23 -2.14
N TYR A 55 -2.94 -22.30 -1.40
CA TYR A 55 -2.47 -22.54 -0.04
C TYR A 55 -3.63 -22.81 0.94
N GLU A 56 -4.71 -22.02 0.84
CA GLU A 56 -5.96 -22.20 1.60
C GLU A 56 -6.65 -23.55 1.34
N GLN A 57 -6.42 -24.14 0.16
CA GLN A 57 -7.06 -25.37 -0.30
C GLN A 57 -6.05 -26.52 -0.46
N ARG A 58 -4.87 -26.43 0.17
CA ARG A 58 -3.77 -27.39 -0.06
C ARG A 58 -4.12 -28.82 0.34
N GLU A 59 -4.86 -29.00 1.43
CA GLU A 59 -5.31 -30.31 1.91
C GLU A 59 -6.31 -30.97 0.94
N PRO A 60 -7.47 -30.34 0.61
CA PRO A 60 -8.41 -30.93 -0.34
C PRO A 60 -7.84 -31.03 -1.75
N LEU A 61 -6.98 -30.09 -2.16
CA LEU A 61 -6.29 -30.14 -3.45
C LEU A 61 -5.33 -31.33 -3.53
N GLY A 62 -4.54 -31.58 -2.48
CA GLY A 62 -3.62 -32.72 -2.41
C GLY A 62 -4.37 -34.05 -2.46
N ALA A 63 -5.44 -34.21 -1.67
CA ALA A 63 -6.26 -35.41 -1.68
C ALA A 63 -6.99 -35.63 -3.03
N ALA A 64 -7.51 -34.55 -3.63
CA ALA A 64 -8.12 -34.64 -4.97
C ALA A 64 -7.09 -35.07 -6.02
N LEU A 65 -5.89 -34.49 -6.02
CA LEU A 65 -4.81 -34.86 -6.93
C LEU A 65 -4.38 -36.33 -6.77
N ALA A 66 -4.25 -36.81 -5.54
CA ALA A 66 -3.89 -38.20 -5.26
C ALA A 66 -4.95 -39.20 -5.79
N SER A 67 -6.21 -38.79 -5.82
CA SER A 67 -7.32 -39.62 -6.32
C SER A 67 -7.53 -39.58 -7.84
N LEU A 68 -6.94 -38.59 -8.51
CA LEU A 68 -7.08 -38.42 -9.96
C LEU A 68 -5.94 -39.16 -10.67
N THR A 69 -6.27 -39.91 -11.71
CA THR A 69 -5.29 -40.47 -12.67
C THR A 69 -4.76 -39.36 -13.57
N SER A 70 -3.98 -38.44 -13.00
CA SER A 70 -3.37 -37.32 -13.71
C SER A 70 -1.85 -37.40 -13.60
N ASN A 71 -1.15 -37.05 -14.69
CA ASN A 71 0.32 -36.94 -14.69
C ASN A 71 0.84 -35.71 -13.93
N LEU A 72 -0.01 -35.07 -13.10
CA LEU A 72 0.34 -33.86 -12.39
C LEU A 72 1.00 -34.22 -11.06
N THR A 73 2.23 -33.77 -10.88
CA THR A 73 2.93 -33.87 -9.61
C THR A 73 2.32 -32.90 -8.60
N SER A 74 1.86 -33.43 -7.47
CA SER A 74 1.42 -32.61 -6.33
C SER A 74 2.56 -31.74 -5.79
N PHE A 75 2.21 -30.68 -5.08
CA PHE A 75 3.16 -29.87 -4.33
C PHE A 75 3.63 -30.64 -3.10
N SER A 76 4.94 -30.60 -2.83
CA SER A 76 5.51 -31.16 -1.61
C SER A 76 5.27 -30.23 -0.42
N ALA A 77 5.65 -30.66 0.79
CA ALA A 77 5.58 -29.80 1.97
C ALA A 77 6.48 -28.56 1.79
N GLU A 78 7.70 -28.76 1.29
CA GLU A 78 8.68 -27.70 1.05
C GLU A 78 8.20 -26.70 -0.01
N ASP A 79 7.49 -27.18 -1.05
CA ASP A 79 6.87 -26.29 -2.02
C ASP A 79 5.79 -25.39 -1.37
N TYR A 80 4.98 -25.94 -0.47
CA TYR A 80 3.96 -25.16 0.23
C TYR A 80 4.58 -24.18 1.24
N ASP A 81 5.69 -24.55 1.88
CA ASP A 81 6.44 -23.65 2.74
C ASP A 81 7.04 -22.48 1.95
N ALA A 82 7.64 -22.75 0.78
CA ALA A 82 8.11 -21.71 -0.13
C ALA A 82 6.95 -20.82 -0.62
N MET A 83 5.79 -21.40 -0.92
CA MET A 83 4.59 -20.65 -1.29
C MET A 83 4.13 -19.72 -0.17
N ASN A 84 4.11 -20.22 1.07
CA ASN A 84 3.76 -19.43 2.25
C ASN A 84 4.73 -18.26 2.48
N GLN A 85 6.03 -18.50 2.32
CA GLN A 85 7.04 -17.44 2.39
C GLN A 85 6.78 -16.36 1.32
N CYS A 86 6.51 -16.76 0.07
CA CYS A 86 6.16 -15.80 -0.97
C CYS A 86 4.87 -15.02 -0.67
N LEU A 87 3.85 -15.69 -0.10
CA LEU A 87 2.61 -15.03 0.29
C LEU A 87 2.82 -13.96 1.37
N LYS A 88 3.65 -14.25 2.38
CA LYS A 88 4.02 -13.26 3.42
C LYS A 88 4.64 -12.01 2.80
N VAL A 89 5.59 -12.18 1.88
CA VAL A 89 6.27 -11.08 1.18
C VAL A 89 5.31 -10.28 0.29
N LEU A 90 4.43 -10.96 -0.45
CA LEU A 90 3.55 -10.33 -1.44
C LEU A 90 2.29 -9.70 -0.84
N ARG A 91 1.85 -10.16 0.34
CA ARG A 91 0.65 -9.67 1.03
C ARG A 91 0.60 -8.14 1.19
N PRO A 92 1.63 -7.45 1.71
CA PRO A 92 1.59 -5.99 1.88
C PRO A 92 1.42 -5.25 0.54
N PHE A 93 2.01 -5.76 -0.54
CA PHE A 93 1.84 -5.17 -1.88
C PHE A 93 0.41 -5.33 -2.39
N ASN A 94 -0.17 -6.52 -2.21
CA ASN A 94 -1.56 -6.75 -2.59
C ASN A 94 -2.51 -5.84 -1.80
N GLN A 95 -2.30 -5.68 -0.48
CA GLN A 95 -3.11 -4.77 0.35
C GLN A 95 -2.98 -3.32 -0.09
N ALA A 96 -1.75 -2.83 -0.32
CA ALA A 96 -1.49 -1.50 -0.84
C ALA A 96 -2.18 -1.25 -2.19
N THR A 97 -2.21 -2.27 -3.05
CA THR A 97 -2.92 -2.19 -4.33
C THR A 97 -4.41 -2.05 -4.15
N VAL A 98 -5.00 -2.92 -3.33
CA VAL A 98 -6.44 -2.94 -3.12
C VAL A 98 -6.89 -1.59 -2.58
N GLU A 99 -6.15 -1.05 -1.61
CA GLU A 99 -6.37 0.30 -1.07
C GLU A 99 -6.34 1.36 -2.18
N LEU A 100 -5.24 1.44 -2.94
CA LEU A 100 -5.08 2.44 -4.00
C LEU A 100 -6.08 2.28 -5.17
N SER A 101 -6.51 1.04 -5.45
CA SER A 101 -7.43 0.72 -6.54
C SER A 101 -8.91 0.90 -6.18
N GLY A 102 -9.25 0.84 -4.89
CA GLY A 102 -10.61 1.00 -4.39
C GLY A 102 -11.04 2.46 -4.23
N GLU A 103 -10.10 3.41 -4.34
CA GLU A 103 -10.37 4.82 -4.11
C GLU A 103 -10.99 5.52 -5.32
N THR A 104 -12.18 6.08 -5.11
CA THR A 104 -12.93 6.75 -6.17
C THR A 104 -12.48 8.18 -6.43
N ARG A 105 -11.78 8.85 -5.50
CA ARG A 105 -11.55 10.31 -5.62
C ARG A 105 -10.18 10.88 -5.25
N VAL A 106 -9.32 10.28 -4.42
CA VAL A 106 -8.00 10.90 -4.08
C VAL A 106 -6.92 9.87 -3.68
N SER A 107 -6.47 9.03 -4.61
CA SER A 107 -5.35 8.10 -4.35
C SER A 107 -3.99 8.81 -4.15
N GLY A 108 -3.83 10.03 -4.67
CA GLY A 108 -2.56 10.75 -4.72
C GLY A 108 -1.91 11.02 -3.35
N SER A 109 -2.69 11.36 -2.31
CA SER A 109 -2.15 11.63 -0.97
C SER A 109 -1.67 10.38 -0.25
N LYS A 110 -2.10 9.19 -0.68
CA LYS A 110 -1.70 7.91 -0.07
C LYS A 110 -0.46 7.30 -0.70
N VAL A 111 -0.05 7.74 -1.89
CA VAL A 111 1.07 7.14 -2.64
C VAL A 111 2.37 7.18 -1.84
N ILE A 112 2.74 8.36 -1.30
CA ILE A 112 3.96 8.53 -0.49
C ILE A 112 3.91 7.70 0.81
N PRO A 113 2.88 7.81 1.67
CA PRO A 113 2.83 7.02 2.91
C PRO A 113 2.77 5.50 2.65
N ILE A 114 2.06 5.04 1.61
CA ILE A 114 2.05 3.62 1.24
C ILE A 114 3.44 3.18 0.78
N SER A 115 4.17 3.98 0.00
CA SER A 115 5.52 3.65 -0.41
C SER A 115 6.48 3.55 0.78
N LYS A 116 6.39 4.50 1.74
CA LYS A 116 7.13 4.46 3.01
C LYS A 116 6.79 3.20 3.82
N MET A 117 5.51 2.88 3.96
CA MET A 117 5.03 1.69 4.65
C MET A 117 5.56 0.40 4.00
N LEU A 118 5.45 0.26 2.68
CA LEU A 118 5.92 -0.91 1.95
C LEU A 118 7.43 -1.10 2.12
N THR A 119 8.20 -0.02 2.06
CA THR A 119 9.65 -0.05 2.26
C THR A 119 10.01 -0.49 3.68
N HIS A 120 9.26 -0.04 4.68
CA HIS A 120 9.44 -0.47 6.07
C HIS A 120 9.11 -1.96 6.24
N VAL A 121 7.91 -2.39 5.83
CA VAL A 121 7.44 -3.77 5.97
C VAL A 121 8.39 -4.74 5.26
N ILE A 122 8.77 -4.47 4.01
CA ILE A 122 9.67 -5.37 3.27
C ILE A 122 11.06 -5.45 3.92
N THR A 123 11.54 -4.36 4.54
CA THR A 123 12.82 -4.35 5.23
C THR A 123 12.78 -5.20 6.49
N VAL A 124 11.67 -5.14 7.24
CA VAL A 124 11.45 -6.00 8.40
C VAL A 124 11.35 -7.46 7.96
N GLU A 125 10.54 -7.79 6.96
CA GLU A 125 10.39 -9.15 6.44
C GLU A 125 11.73 -9.72 5.95
N CYS A 126 12.53 -8.95 5.20
CA CYS A 126 13.89 -9.35 4.78
C CYS A 126 14.80 -9.72 5.96
N SER A 127 14.65 -9.06 7.11
CA SER A 127 15.51 -9.28 8.28
C SER A 127 15.16 -10.54 9.08
N GLN A 128 13.94 -11.05 8.92
CA GLN A 128 13.40 -12.16 9.70
C GLN A 128 13.31 -13.46 8.90
N MET A 129 13.63 -13.43 7.60
CA MET A 129 13.59 -14.60 6.73
C MET A 129 14.94 -15.29 6.67
N ASP A 130 14.91 -16.61 6.85
CA ASP A 130 16.05 -17.47 6.55
C ASP A 130 16.33 -17.50 5.03
N ASP A 131 17.55 -17.90 4.67
CA ASP A 131 17.94 -17.98 3.27
C ASP A 131 17.03 -18.93 2.48
N GLY A 132 16.53 -18.45 1.34
CA GLY A 132 15.50 -19.16 0.59
C GLY A 132 14.75 -18.30 -0.43
N VAL A 133 13.68 -18.88 -0.98
CA VAL A 133 12.87 -18.25 -2.04
C VAL A 133 12.18 -16.98 -1.53
N GLY A 134 11.68 -16.98 -0.29
CA GLY A 134 11.11 -15.81 0.36
C GLY A 134 12.10 -14.66 0.47
N ALA A 135 13.29 -14.91 1.01
CA ALA A 135 14.34 -13.91 1.19
C ALA A 135 14.81 -13.32 -0.15
N THR A 136 14.99 -14.16 -1.17
CA THR A 136 15.35 -13.72 -2.52
C THR A 136 14.26 -12.80 -3.11
N LEU A 137 13.00 -13.19 -3.01
CA LEU A 137 11.87 -12.38 -3.49
C LEU A 137 11.79 -11.04 -2.74
N ALA A 138 11.92 -11.07 -1.42
CA ALA A 138 11.87 -9.88 -0.58
C ALA A 138 12.99 -8.89 -0.94
N THR A 139 14.21 -9.40 -1.14
CA THR A 139 15.37 -8.60 -1.55
C THR A 139 15.17 -7.94 -2.91
N HIS A 140 14.68 -8.70 -3.89
CA HIS A 140 14.39 -8.16 -5.22
C HIS A 140 13.29 -7.08 -5.17
N LEU A 141 12.23 -7.29 -4.39
CA LEU A 141 11.15 -6.32 -4.24
C LEU A 141 11.61 -5.07 -3.49
N LYS A 142 12.43 -5.21 -2.45
CA LYS A 142 13.05 -4.10 -1.73
C LYS A 142 13.88 -3.22 -2.65
N ASN A 143 14.73 -3.83 -3.48
CA ASN A 143 15.55 -3.10 -4.45
C ASN A 143 14.70 -2.41 -5.51
N ASN A 144 13.67 -3.09 -6.04
CA ASN A 144 12.74 -2.51 -7.01
C ASN A 144 11.95 -1.32 -6.42
N LEU A 145 11.49 -1.43 -5.17
CA LEU A 145 10.83 -0.32 -4.48
C LEU A 145 11.77 0.87 -4.36
N LYS A 146 13.01 0.65 -3.90
CA LYS A 146 14.00 1.72 -3.76
C LYS A 146 14.29 2.40 -5.10
N GLU A 147 14.42 1.64 -6.18
CA GLU A 147 14.72 2.18 -7.51
C GLU A 147 13.53 2.97 -8.08
N LYS A 148 12.33 2.38 -8.06
CA LYS A 148 11.16 2.96 -8.75
C LYS A 148 10.42 4.02 -7.94
N MET A 149 10.56 4.01 -6.62
CA MET A 149 9.77 4.85 -5.72
C MET A 149 10.59 5.94 -5.02
N SER A 150 11.90 6.02 -5.26
CA SER A 150 12.82 7.00 -4.67
C SER A 150 12.41 8.45 -4.93
N ASP A 151 11.83 8.73 -6.09
CA ASP A 151 11.52 10.09 -6.54
C ASP A 151 10.07 10.50 -6.30
N LEU A 152 9.22 9.63 -5.73
CA LEU A 152 7.81 9.95 -5.48
C LEU A 152 7.62 11.20 -4.61
N GLU A 153 8.50 11.38 -3.63
CA GLU A 153 8.49 12.55 -2.75
C GLU A 153 8.84 13.86 -3.46
N LYS A 154 9.55 13.78 -4.59
CA LYS A 154 9.91 14.93 -5.42
C LYS A 154 8.81 15.29 -6.42
N VAL A 155 7.87 14.37 -6.68
CA VAL A 155 6.76 14.62 -7.61
C VAL A 155 5.84 15.69 -7.03
N PRO A 156 5.67 16.84 -7.72
CA PRO A 156 4.96 17.98 -7.18
C PRO A 156 3.51 17.69 -6.77
N SER A 157 2.78 16.94 -7.59
CA SER A 157 1.37 16.61 -7.33
C SER A 157 1.19 15.67 -6.14
N LEU A 158 2.03 14.65 -6.02
CA LEU A 158 1.96 13.66 -4.93
C LEU A 158 2.40 14.26 -3.60
N SER A 159 3.51 14.99 -3.59
CA SER A 159 4.01 15.68 -2.39
C SER A 159 3.02 16.71 -1.87
N SER A 160 2.46 17.53 -2.75
CA SER A 160 1.42 18.49 -2.37
C SER A 160 0.15 17.83 -1.87
N ALA A 161 -0.36 16.80 -2.57
CA ALA A 161 -1.54 16.07 -2.13
C ALA A 161 -1.33 15.43 -0.75
N THR A 162 -0.13 14.90 -0.49
CA THR A 162 0.23 14.29 0.80
C THR A 162 0.32 15.33 1.93
N ILE A 163 0.95 16.48 1.67
CA ILE A 163 1.05 17.57 2.67
C ILE A 163 -0.32 18.16 3.01
N LEU A 164 -1.18 18.34 2.01
CA LEU A 164 -2.54 18.89 2.19
C LEU A 164 -3.48 17.90 2.89
N ASP A 165 -3.15 16.61 2.96
CA ASP A 165 -3.93 15.62 3.67
C ASP A 165 -3.61 15.68 5.18
N PRO A 166 -4.59 16.05 6.05
CA PRO A 166 -4.34 16.22 7.47
C PRO A 166 -3.88 14.94 8.17
N ARG A 167 -4.15 13.76 7.59
CA ARG A 167 -3.77 12.45 8.14
C ARG A 167 -2.27 12.17 8.01
N PHE A 168 -1.61 12.84 7.08
CA PHE A 168 -0.25 12.50 6.67
C PHE A 168 0.73 13.63 6.94
N LYS A 169 0.52 14.79 6.29
CA LYS A 169 1.44 15.93 6.36
C LYS A 169 2.89 15.50 6.12
N GLU A 170 3.83 16.10 6.84
CA GLU A 170 5.27 15.82 6.74
C GLU A 170 5.65 14.43 7.25
N VAL A 171 4.87 13.85 8.18
CA VAL A 171 5.17 12.54 8.81
C VAL A 171 5.17 11.39 7.79
N ALA A 172 4.44 11.54 6.68
CA ALA A 172 4.38 10.54 5.63
C ALA A 172 5.66 10.42 4.80
N PHE A 173 6.56 11.41 4.83
CA PHE A 173 7.79 11.41 4.05
C PHE A 173 8.89 10.59 4.73
N CYS A 174 9.73 9.94 3.94
CA CYS A 174 10.98 9.32 4.37
C CYS A 174 12.07 10.37 4.54
N SER A 175 12.14 11.36 3.64
CA SER A 175 13.12 12.43 3.71
C SER A 175 12.53 13.72 4.31
N PRO A 176 13.05 14.20 5.47
CA PRO A 176 12.63 15.48 6.05
C PRO A 176 12.86 16.65 5.09
N SER A 177 13.94 16.62 4.28
CA SER A 177 14.23 17.69 3.33
C SER A 177 13.21 17.76 2.19
N ASN A 178 12.71 16.62 1.72
CA ASN A 178 11.66 16.60 0.69
C ASN A 178 10.32 17.09 1.25
N ALA A 179 10.00 16.73 2.50
CA ALA A 179 8.81 17.23 3.18
C ALA A 179 8.84 18.77 3.29
N GLN A 180 9.97 19.31 3.77
CA GLN A 180 10.16 20.76 3.87
C GLN A 180 10.07 21.45 2.51
N ALA A 181 10.73 20.91 1.48
CA ALA A 181 10.66 21.46 0.12
C ALA A 181 9.22 21.48 -0.43
N ALA A 182 8.41 20.47 -0.12
CA ALA A 182 7.00 20.43 -0.49
C ALA A 182 6.17 21.51 0.21
N VAL A 183 6.40 21.72 1.52
CA VAL A 183 5.76 22.79 2.31
C VAL A 183 6.14 24.17 1.78
N GLU A 184 7.43 24.40 1.49
CA GLU A 184 7.91 25.66 0.93
C GLU A 184 7.32 25.93 -0.46
N ARG A 185 7.19 24.89 -1.30
CA ARG A 185 6.55 25.03 -2.61
C ARG A 185 5.08 25.42 -2.48
N LEU A 186 4.32 24.71 -1.66
CA LEU A 186 2.91 25.02 -1.41
C LEU A 186 2.73 26.43 -0.83
N SER A 187 3.58 26.83 0.11
CA SER A 187 3.53 28.16 0.73
C SER A 187 3.75 29.26 -0.30
N ARG A 188 4.72 29.09 -1.22
CA ARG A 188 4.96 30.02 -2.33
C ARG A 188 3.80 30.09 -3.31
N GLU A 189 3.22 28.94 -3.69
CA GLU A 189 2.05 28.89 -4.57
C GLU A 189 0.84 29.60 -3.94
N CYS A 190 0.57 29.37 -2.65
CA CYS A 190 -0.48 30.05 -1.91
C CYS A 190 -0.25 31.57 -1.81
N ALA A 191 0.97 32.01 -1.49
CA ALA A 191 1.29 33.43 -1.42
C ALA A 191 1.05 34.13 -2.76
N SER A 192 1.51 33.53 -3.87
CA SER A 192 1.30 34.04 -5.23
C SER A 192 -0.19 34.17 -5.58
N LEU A 193 -1.00 33.15 -5.25
CA LEU A 193 -2.45 33.18 -5.48
C LEU A 193 -3.16 34.26 -4.67
N ILE A 194 -2.74 34.47 -3.41
CA ILE A 194 -3.27 35.52 -2.55
C ILE A 194 -2.93 36.90 -3.15
N GLU A 195 -1.69 37.13 -3.54
CA GLU A 195 -1.26 38.39 -4.16
C GLU A 195 -2.03 38.68 -5.46
N LEU A 196 -2.17 37.68 -6.34
CA LEU A 196 -2.93 37.82 -7.58
C LEU A 196 -4.39 38.19 -7.30
N ARG A 197 -5.01 37.53 -6.31
CA ARG A 197 -6.39 37.81 -5.91
C ARG A 197 -6.56 39.21 -5.31
N LEU A 198 -5.57 39.69 -4.56
CA LEU A 198 -5.56 41.05 -4.04
C LEU A 198 -5.46 42.08 -5.19
N ARG A 199 -4.56 41.87 -6.16
CA ARG A 199 -4.44 42.74 -7.35
C ARG A 199 -5.73 42.80 -8.17
N MET A 200 -6.40 41.66 -8.38
CA MET A 200 -7.68 41.64 -9.10
C MET A 200 -8.79 42.42 -8.38
N LYS A 201 -8.85 42.33 -7.04
CA LYS A 201 -9.81 43.13 -6.24
C LYS A 201 -9.54 44.63 -6.33
N PHE A 202 -8.28 45.05 -6.35
CA PHE A 202 -7.91 46.47 -6.52
C PHE A 202 -8.27 47.01 -7.92
N ASN A 203 -8.06 46.22 -8.98
CA ASN A 203 -8.44 46.64 -10.33
C ASN A 203 -9.96 46.75 -10.56
N HIS A 204 -10.79 46.09 -9.74
CA HIS A 204 -12.27 46.17 -9.81
C HIS A 204 -12.87 47.21 -8.83
N SER A 205 -12.06 47.97 -8.09
CA SER A 205 -12.53 49.06 -7.23
C SER A 205 -11.48 50.18 -7.17
N PRO A 206 -11.49 51.14 -8.12
CA PRO A 206 -10.49 52.19 -8.19
C PRO A 206 -10.61 53.25 -7.08
N HIS A 207 -11.47 53.06 -6.08
CA HIS A 207 -11.66 54.00 -4.98
C HIS A 207 -11.64 53.28 -3.63
N GLN A 208 -10.48 53.21 -2.97
CA GLN A 208 -10.26 53.74 -1.61
C GLN A 208 -8.93 53.26 -0.97
N PRO A 209 -8.08 54.17 -0.45
CA PRO A 209 -6.75 53.84 0.11
C PRO A 209 -6.73 53.35 1.58
N ARG A 210 -7.85 52.90 2.16
CA ARG A 210 -7.92 52.56 3.61
C ARG A 210 -7.77 51.06 3.95
N VAL A 211 -7.76 50.15 2.98
CA VAL A 211 -7.79 48.69 3.25
C VAL A 211 -6.40 48.09 3.54
N MET A 212 -5.32 48.84 3.31
CA MET A 212 -3.94 48.32 3.35
C MET A 212 -3.47 47.95 4.77
N ILE A 213 -4.03 48.57 5.82
CA ILE A 213 -3.59 48.36 7.22
C ILE A 213 -4.21 47.07 7.81
N THR A 214 -5.41 46.69 7.40
CA THR A 214 -6.11 45.52 7.96
C THR A 214 -5.63 44.19 7.38
N ILE A 215 -5.14 44.19 6.13
CA ILE A 215 -4.72 42.96 5.44
C ILE A 215 -3.35 42.45 5.93
N CYS A 216 -2.42 43.35 6.28
CA CYS A 216 -1.15 42.97 6.91
C CYS A 216 -1.35 42.28 8.28
N GLY A 217 -2.34 42.71 9.06
CA GLY A 217 -2.65 42.10 10.35
C GLY A 217 -3.14 40.66 10.24
N LEU A 218 -3.98 40.36 9.25
CA LEU A 218 -4.47 39.00 8.97
C LEU A 218 -3.36 38.07 8.48
N TYR A 219 -2.41 38.62 7.70
CA TYR A 219 -1.24 37.89 7.21
C TYR A 219 -0.34 37.41 8.36
N TRP A 220 -0.11 38.26 9.37
CA TRP A 220 0.68 37.91 10.56
C TRP A 220 0.01 36.81 11.40
N THR A 221 -1.32 36.87 11.58
CA THR A 221 -2.06 35.83 12.33
C THR A 221 -2.11 34.49 11.59
N ALA A 222 -2.20 34.48 10.26
CA ALA A 222 -2.20 33.24 9.49
C ALA A 222 -0.83 32.55 9.49
N MET A 223 0.26 33.34 9.45
CA MET A 223 1.62 32.81 9.55
C MET A 223 1.91 32.23 10.95
N LEU A 224 1.40 32.87 12.02
CA LEU A 224 1.49 32.35 13.39
C LEU A 224 0.72 31.03 13.60
N LEU A 225 -0.38 30.81 12.88
CA LEU A 225 -1.15 29.56 12.95
C LEU A 225 -0.47 28.41 12.21
N LEU A 226 0.32 28.71 11.17
CA LEU A 226 1.08 27.72 10.42
C LEU A 226 2.43 27.36 11.07
N SER A 227 2.95 28.21 11.96
CA SER A 227 4.26 27.99 12.61
C SER A 227 4.19 27.32 13.98
N LYS A 228 3.01 26.95 14.50
CA LYS A 228 2.93 26.28 15.81
C LYS A 228 3.25 24.78 15.67
N PRO A 229 4.26 24.25 16.39
CA PRO A 229 4.42 22.81 16.51
C PRO A 229 3.19 22.23 17.23
N GLY A 230 2.69 21.10 16.72
CA GLY A 230 1.57 20.39 17.34
C GLY A 230 1.88 19.98 18.79
N PRO A 231 0.87 19.83 19.66
CA PRO A 231 1.11 19.50 21.06
C PRO A 231 1.82 18.15 21.18
N HIS A 232 2.95 18.14 21.89
CA HIS A 232 3.54 16.91 22.41
C HIS A 232 2.52 16.26 23.35
N LEU A 233 2.02 15.08 22.98
CA LEU A 233 1.25 14.22 23.87
C LEU A 233 2.16 13.67 24.96
N THR A 234 2.26 14.38 26.08
CA THR A 234 2.73 13.81 27.34
C THR A 234 1.55 13.14 28.03
N VAL A 235 1.58 11.81 28.08
CA VAL A 235 0.64 11.00 28.86
C VAL A 235 0.98 11.18 30.36
N PRO A 236 0.04 11.56 31.24
CA PRO A 236 0.30 11.59 32.67
C PRO A 236 0.28 10.17 33.24
N LEU A 237 1.39 9.75 33.84
CA LEU A 237 1.45 8.59 34.74
C LEU A 237 0.58 8.88 35.98
N LYS A 238 -0.55 8.19 36.08
CA LYS A 238 -1.42 8.18 37.26
C LYS A 238 -0.70 7.40 38.37
N LYS A 239 -0.15 8.10 39.37
CA LYS A 239 0.34 7.46 40.61
C LYS A 239 -0.84 6.85 41.36
N SER A 240 -0.75 5.54 41.61
CA SER A 240 -1.50 4.83 42.65
C SER A 240 -1.24 5.53 43.99
N LYS A 241 -2.31 5.86 44.73
CA LYS A 241 -2.23 6.14 46.16
C LYS A 241 -2.68 4.88 46.87
N ASP A 242 -1.72 4.18 47.46
CA ASP A 242 -1.96 3.26 48.55
C ASP A 242 -2.22 4.08 49.82
N THR A 243 -3.40 3.93 50.39
CA THR A 243 -3.66 3.96 51.84
C THR A 243 -5.04 3.38 52.11
#